data_AF-A0A523YL15-F1
#
_entry.id   AF-A0A523YL15-F1
#
_cell.length_a   1.000
_cell.length_b   1.000
_cell.length_c   1.000
_cell.angle_alpha   90.00
_cell.angle_beta   90.00
_cell.angle_gamma   90.00
#
_symmetry.space_group_name_H-M   'P 1'
#
loop_
_entity.id
_entity.type
_entity.pdbx_description
1 polymer ?
#
loop_
_entity_poly.entity_id
_entity_poly.type
_entity_poly.pdbx_seq_one_letter_code
_entity_poly.pdbx_strand_id
1 'polypeptide(L)'
;MDQIIRSLIERLAGKGLEISIIPAYIRDLANIIVGNGYLSLPELNRQLQLLGWDDFELDDRTFQLLMAIFEIDGLISSEYGKYLWLKRTFTPDKTFKIYNSSR
;
A
#
# COMPACT_ATOMS: atom_id res chain seq x y z
N MET A 1 -0.82 -0.98 14.42
CA MET A 1 -1.03 -0.33 13.11
C MET A 1 0.31 0.12 12.53
N ASP A 2 1.06 0.96 13.25
CA ASP A 2 2.37 1.48 12.81
C ASP A 2 3.40 0.41 12.41
N GLN A 3 3.53 -0.67 13.19
CA GLN A 3 4.54 -1.70 12.92
C GLN A 3 4.27 -2.50 11.64
N ILE A 4 3.01 -2.83 11.34
CA ILE A 4 2.65 -3.59 10.13
C ILE A 4 2.86 -2.71 8.88
N ILE A 5 2.45 -1.45 8.96
CA ILE A 5 2.67 -0.47 7.90
C ILE A 5 4.17 -0.28 7.64
N ARG A 6 4.97 -0.13 8.69
CA ARG A 6 6.43 -0.02 8.58
C ARG A 6 7.05 -1.26 7.95
N SER A 7 6.65 -2.46 8.39
CA SER A 7 7.13 -3.71 7.78
C SER A 7 6.72 -3.86 6.32
N LEU A 8 5.53 -3.36 5.92
CA LEU A 8 5.13 -3.31 4.52
C LEU A 8 6.02 -2.35 3.73
N ILE A 9 6.24 -1.12 4.21
CA ILE A 9 7.07 -0.12 3.54
C ILE A 9 8.51 -0.64 3.38
N GLU A 10 9.11 -1.16 4.45
CA GLU A 10 10.47 -1.73 4.43
C GLU A 10 10.57 -2.88 3.42
N ARG A 11 9.54 -3.70 3.31
CA ARG A 11 9.50 -4.82 2.37
C ARG A 11 9.33 -4.38 0.92
N LEU A 12 8.42 -3.45 0.65
CA LEU A 12 8.23 -2.89 -0.68
C LEU A 12 9.51 -2.18 -1.14
N ALA A 13 10.13 -1.40 -0.25
CA ALA A 13 11.41 -0.75 -0.51
C ALA A 13 12.54 -1.76 -0.75
N GLY A 14 12.64 -2.79 0.09
CA GLY A 14 13.63 -3.86 -0.06
C GLY A 14 13.47 -4.69 -1.34
N LYS A 15 12.28 -4.65 -1.97
CA LYS A 15 12.00 -5.27 -3.27
C LYS A 15 12.29 -4.36 -4.47
N GLY A 16 12.67 -3.11 -4.25
CA GLY A 16 13.04 -2.18 -5.32
C GLY A 16 12.00 -1.09 -5.62
N LEU A 17 10.87 -1.03 -4.90
CA LEU A 17 9.98 0.13 -5.00
C LEU A 17 10.59 1.33 -4.30
N GLU A 18 10.60 2.47 -4.98
CA GLU A 18 11.00 3.72 -4.33
C GLU A 18 9.97 4.11 -3.25
N ILE A 19 10.44 4.59 -2.09
CA ILE A 19 9.54 4.96 -0.98
C ILE A 19 8.50 6.01 -1.40
N SER A 20 8.88 6.89 -2.34
CA SER A 20 8.02 7.93 -2.90
C SER A 20 6.83 7.38 -3.70
N ILE A 21 6.96 6.20 -4.31
CA ILE A 21 5.94 5.60 -5.19
C ILE A 21 5.12 4.49 -4.49
N ILE A 22 5.59 3.98 -3.35
CA ILE A 22 4.84 3.03 -2.49
C ILE A 22 3.38 3.48 -2.23
N PRO A 23 3.08 4.75 -1.91
CA PRO A 23 1.69 5.18 -1.68
C PRO A 23 0.81 5.03 -2.92
N ALA A 24 1.37 5.25 -4.12
CA ALA A 24 0.66 5.08 -5.39
C ALA A 24 0.40 3.60 -5.65
N TYR A 25 1.42 2.75 -5.46
CA TYR A 25 1.31 1.29 -5.59
C TYR A 25 0.19 0.71 -4.72
N ILE A 26 0.17 1.06 -3.43
CA ILE A 26 -0.83 0.57 -2.49
C ILE A 26 -2.24 1.04 -2.90
N ARG A 27 -2.38 2.27 -3.39
CA ARG A 27 -3.65 2.83 -3.85
C ARG A 27 -4.20 2.06 -5.05
N ASP A 28 -3.35 1.81 -6.02
CA ASP A 28 -3.73 1.11 -7.26
C ASP A 28 -4.14 -0.33 -6.95
N LEU A 29 -3.38 -1.01 -6.11
CA LEU A 29 -3.74 -2.35 -5.65
C LEU A 29 -5.08 -2.36 -4.89
N ALA A 30 -5.30 -1.41 -3.97
CA ALA A 30 -6.56 -1.29 -3.26
C ALA A 30 -7.73 -1.05 -4.23
N ASN A 31 -7.55 -0.22 -5.26
CA ASN A 31 -8.54 0.03 -6.30
C ASN A 31 -8.88 -1.25 -7.08
N ILE A 32 -7.88 -2.04 -7.45
CA ILE A 32 -8.06 -3.31 -8.17
C ILE A 32 -8.89 -4.29 -7.32
N ILE A 33 -8.53 -4.47 -6.04
CA ILE A 33 -9.21 -5.41 -5.14
C ILE A 33 -10.66 -5.00 -4.87
N VAL A 34 -10.88 -3.71 -4.61
CA VAL A 34 -12.22 -3.17 -4.35
C VAL A 34 -13.11 -3.21 -5.60
N GLY A 35 -12.54 -2.95 -6.79
CA GLY A 35 -13.29 -2.88 -8.04
C GLY A 35 -13.66 -4.24 -8.62
N ASN A 36 -12.82 -5.27 -8.41
CA ASN A 36 -12.98 -6.58 -9.03
C ASN A 36 -13.36 -7.70 -8.06
N GLY A 37 -13.39 -7.45 -6.75
CA GLY A 37 -13.62 -8.48 -5.73
C GLY A 37 -12.42 -9.41 -5.56
N TYR A 38 -12.68 -10.70 -5.31
CA TYR A 38 -11.62 -11.67 -5.03
C TYR A 38 -10.89 -12.08 -6.32
N LEU A 39 -9.68 -11.54 -6.50
CA LEU A 39 -8.78 -11.91 -7.60
C LEU A 39 -7.66 -12.83 -7.09
N SER A 40 -7.23 -13.75 -7.96
CA SER A 40 -6.03 -14.54 -7.71
C SER A 40 -4.77 -13.67 -7.84
N LEU A 41 -3.69 -14.04 -7.16
CA LEU A 41 -2.43 -13.30 -7.19
C LEU A 41 -1.87 -13.08 -8.61
N PRO A 42 -1.91 -14.06 -9.54
CA PRO A 42 -1.49 -13.83 -10.92
C PRO A 42 -2.34 -12.79 -11.65
N GLU A 43 -3.66 -12.77 -11.41
CA GLU A 43 -4.55 -11.79 -12.03
C GLU A 43 -4.33 -10.39 -11.43
N LEU A 44 -4.08 -10.30 -10.12
CA LEU A 44 -3.67 -9.04 -9.47
C LEU A 44 -2.38 -8.47 -10.08
N ASN A 45 -1.34 -9.31 -10.24
CA ASN A 45 -0.09 -8.89 -10.88
C ASN A 45 -0.32 -8.44 -12.33
N ARG A 46 -1.18 -9.12 -13.08
CA ARG A 46 -1.55 -8.70 -14.44
C ARG A 46 -2.24 -7.33 -14.45
N GLN A 47 -3.18 -7.09 -13.55
CA GLN A 47 -3.85 -5.79 -13.44
C GLN A 47 -2.88 -4.68 -13.04
N LEU A 48 -1.95 -4.95 -12.13
CA LEU A 48 -0.89 -4.02 -11.75
C LEU A 48 0.05 -3.70 -12.92
N GLN A 49 0.45 -4.70 -13.71
CA GLN A 49 1.23 -4.51 -14.94
C GLN A 49 0.51 -3.60 -15.94
N LEU A 50 -0.81 -3.74 -16.11
CA LEU A 50 -1.60 -2.85 -16.98
C LEU A 50 -1.62 -1.39 -16.49
N LEU A 51 -1.35 -1.15 -15.20
CA LEU A 51 -1.22 0.19 -14.61
C LEU A 51 0.21 0.74 -14.65
N GLY A 52 1.18 -0.01 -15.21
CA GLY A 52 2.59 0.39 -15.31
C GLY A 52 3.46 -0.06 -14.14
N TRP A 53 3.04 -1.07 -13.38
CA TRP A 53 3.84 -1.70 -12.33
C TRP A 53 4.54 -2.97 -12.83
N ASP A 54 5.07 -2.97 -14.05
CA ASP A 54 5.69 -4.13 -14.68
C ASP A 54 7.03 -4.55 -14.07
N ASP A 55 7.74 -3.61 -13.46
CA ASP A 55 9.00 -3.87 -12.74
C ASP A 55 8.78 -4.42 -11.31
N PHE A 56 7.54 -4.60 -10.87
CA PHE A 56 7.22 -5.07 -9.52
C PHE A 56 6.23 -6.23 -9.50
N GLU A 57 6.64 -7.34 -8.89
CA GLU A 57 5.75 -8.48 -8.67
C GLU A 57 5.31 -8.59 -7.20
N LEU A 58 3.99 -8.59 -7.01
CA LEU A 58 3.33 -8.86 -5.75
C LEU A 58 3.47 -10.34 -5.42
N ASP A 59 4.17 -10.64 -4.32
CA ASP A 59 4.26 -12.00 -3.78
C ASP A 59 3.18 -12.24 -2.71
N ASP A 60 2.91 -13.51 -2.44
CA ASP A 60 1.88 -13.96 -1.49
C ASP A 60 2.04 -13.33 -0.10
N ARG A 61 3.25 -13.28 0.44
CA ARG A 61 3.50 -12.72 1.79
C ARG A 61 3.32 -11.19 1.81
N THR A 62 3.65 -10.50 0.73
CA THR A 62 3.44 -9.06 0.59
C THR A 62 1.95 -8.78 0.47
N PHE A 63 1.23 -9.61 -0.28
CA PHE A 63 -0.22 -9.55 -0.40
C PHE A 63 -0.92 -9.79 0.94
N GLN A 64 -0.49 -10.78 1.74
CA GLN A 64 -1.05 -11.01 3.07
C GLN A 64 -0.87 -9.83 4.02
N LEU A 65 0.30 -9.15 4.00
CA LEU A 65 0.53 -7.94 4.79
C LEU A 65 -0.40 -6.80 4.37
N LEU A 66 -0.63 -6.64 3.07
CA LEU A 66 -1.56 -5.64 2.53
C LEU A 66 -3.00 -5.95 2.94
N MET A 67 -3.43 -7.21 2.82
CA MET A 67 -4.77 -7.64 3.24
C MET A 67 -4.98 -7.42 4.74
N ALA A 68 -3.99 -7.73 5.58
CA ALA A 68 -4.06 -7.48 7.01
C ALA A 68 -4.23 -5.98 7.33
N ILE A 69 -3.55 -5.10 6.59
CA ILE A 69 -3.73 -3.64 6.73
C ILE A 69 -5.15 -3.24 6.30
N PHE A 70 -5.61 -3.73 5.15
CA PHE A 70 -6.95 -3.42 4.63
C PHE A 70 -8.08 -3.91 5.55
N GLU A 71 -7.90 -5.05 6.21
CA GLU A 71 -8.84 -5.59 7.19
C GLU A 71 -8.85 -4.76 8.49
N ILE A 72 -7.67 -4.41 9.01
CA ILE A 72 -7.52 -3.56 10.21
C ILE A 72 -8.17 -2.19 10.03
N ASP A 73 -8.05 -1.60 8.83
CA ASP A 73 -8.61 -0.27 8.52
C ASP A 73 -10.08 -0.32 8.02
N GLY A 74 -10.71 -1.50 8.02
CA GLY A 74 -12.12 -1.66 7.62
C GLY A 74 -12.38 -1.38 6.13
N LEU A 75 -11.34 -1.42 5.29
CA LEU A 75 -11.41 -1.17 3.85
C LEU A 75 -12.35 -2.16 3.14
N ILE A 76 -12.44 -3.37 3.69
CA ILE A 76 -13.26 -4.48 3.16
C ILE A 76 -14.73 -4.35 3.63
N SER A 77 -15.05 -3.44 4.57
CA SER A 77 -16.37 -3.37 5.22
C SER A 77 -17.16 -2.07 4.97
N SER A 78 -16.59 -1.02 4.35
CA SER A 78 -17.41 0.17 4.01
C SER A 78 -16.95 0.94 2.78
N GLU A 79 -17.92 1.30 1.93
CA GLU A 79 -17.74 2.12 0.72
C GLU A 79 -17.14 3.52 0.98
N TYR A 80 -17.17 4.01 2.23
CA TYR A 80 -16.86 5.40 2.58
C TYR A 80 -15.49 5.62 3.26
N GLY A 81 -14.76 4.56 3.65
CA GLY A 81 -13.45 4.65 4.33
C GLY A 81 -12.22 4.52 3.42
N LYS A 82 -12.42 4.30 2.12
CA LYS A 82 -11.46 3.67 1.17
C LYS A 82 -10.02 4.21 1.11
N TYR A 83 -9.75 5.43 1.58
CA TYR A 83 -8.40 6.00 1.49
C TYR A 83 -7.98 6.85 2.70
N LEU A 84 -8.74 6.81 3.80
CA LEU A 84 -8.47 7.68 4.95
C LEU A 84 -7.16 7.32 5.66
N TRP A 85 -6.87 6.03 5.81
CA TRP A 85 -5.61 5.57 6.40
C TRP A 85 -4.44 5.82 5.44
N LEU A 86 -4.59 5.58 4.13
CA LEU A 86 -3.55 5.87 3.14
C LEU A 86 -3.19 7.36 3.15
N LYS A 87 -4.19 8.25 3.24
CA LYS A 87 -3.96 9.68 3.44
C LYS A 87 -3.32 9.95 4.80
N ARG A 88 -3.78 9.36 5.90
CA ARG A 88 -3.16 9.58 7.21
C ARG A 88 -1.68 9.16 7.25
N THR A 89 -1.34 8.06 6.58
CA THR A 89 -0.01 7.44 6.61
C THR A 89 0.96 8.07 5.60
N PHE A 90 0.46 8.47 4.43
CA PHE A 90 1.31 8.92 3.31
C PHE A 90 1.06 10.36 2.86
N THR A 91 0.09 11.07 3.45
CA THR A 91 0.12 12.53 3.36
C THR A 91 1.16 13.00 4.36
N PRO A 92 2.25 13.67 3.94
CA PRO A 92 3.06 14.39 4.88
C PRO A 92 2.14 15.45 5.48
N ASP A 93 1.81 15.30 6.75
CA ASP A 93 1.36 16.45 7.52
C ASP A 93 2.40 17.55 7.29
N LYS A 94 1.98 18.81 7.12
CA LYS A 94 2.89 19.95 6.95
C LYS A 94 3.86 20.14 8.14
N THR A 95 3.94 19.18 9.05
CA THR A 95 4.83 19.05 10.19
C THR A 95 5.98 18.04 10.01
N PHE A 96 6.37 17.65 8.79
CA PHE A 96 7.74 17.14 8.52
C PHE A 96 8.81 18.25 8.62
N LYS A 97 8.71 19.06 9.68
CA LYS A 97 9.66 20.10 10.10
C LYS A 97 10.25 19.77 11.46
N ILE A 98 10.40 18.50 11.82
CA ILE A 98 11.18 18.13 13.00
C ILE A 98 11.64 16.69 12.84
N TYR A 99 12.81 16.48 12.23
CA TYR A 99 13.81 15.47 12.59
C TYR A 99 15.09 15.69 11.77
N ASN A 100 15.55 16.95 11.77
CA ASN A 100 16.91 17.29 11.36
C ASN A 100 17.40 18.51 12.14
N SER A 101 17.26 18.45 13.46
CA SER A 101 17.95 19.35 14.37
C SER A 101 18.07 18.68 15.73
N SER A 102 19.02 17.76 15.85
CA SER A 102 19.85 17.63 17.04
C SER A 102 21.16 16.99 16.64
N ARG A 103 22.17 17.84 16.78
CA ARG A 103 23.61 17.60 16.83
C ARG A 103 23.97 16.50 17.83
#